data_AF-A0A559GI29-F1
#
_entry.id   AF-A0A559GI29-F1
#
_cell.length_a   1.000
_cell.length_b   1.000
_cell.length_c   1.000
_cell.angle_alpha   90.00
_cell.angle_beta   90.00
_cell.angle_gamma   90.00
#
_symmetry.space_group_name_H-M   'P 1'
#
loop_
_entity.id
_entity.type
_entity.pdbx_description
1 polymer ?
#
loop_
_entity_poly.entity_id
_entity_poly.type
_entity_poly.pdbx_seq_one_letter_code
_entity_poly.pdbx_strand_id
1 'polypeptide(L)'
;NVKSRDYMKGLIALRQSTDAFRLKSLQDIKERVRLITVPGQNGVEKEDVAIGYQITAPNGDIYAVFVNADDKAREFTLGTAFAHLRKAEVLADENQAGLVGIAKPQGLEWTEKGLKLNALTAVVLRLSQGGAIVAPAVEEKPEFDLSSLEVEPEQGQAQNLVANPETQETVAEAHSQKVLPNTGTESKSLLALAGFSILALLGLG
;
A
#
# COMPACT_ATOMS: atom_id res chain seq x y z
N ASN A 1 15.15 -11.46 -6.88
CA ASN A 1 14.24 -11.66 -8.02
C ASN A 1 13.76 -10.29 -8.51
N VAL A 2 14.18 -9.84 -9.70
CA VAL A 2 13.85 -8.50 -10.23
C VAL A 2 12.37 -8.40 -10.62
N LYS A 3 11.80 -9.45 -11.23
CA LYS A 3 10.40 -9.49 -11.66
C LYS A 3 9.44 -9.23 -10.51
N SER A 4 9.60 -9.95 -9.39
CA SER A 4 8.74 -9.77 -8.21
C SER A 4 8.88 -8.38 -7.57
N ARG A 5 10.08 -7.81 -7.57
CA ARG A 5 10.32 -6.45 -7.06
C ARG A 5 9.61 -5.41 -7.93
N ASP A 6 9.73 -5.53 -9.24
CA ASP A 6 9.14 -4.59 -10.19
C ASP A 6 7.61 -4.72 -10.21
N TYR A 7 7.09 -5.95 -10.05
CA TYR A 7 5.66 -6.20 -9.82
C TYR A 7 5.14 -5.47 -8.58
N MET A 8 5.85 -5.60 -7.44
CA MET A 8 5.49 -4.89 -6.21
C MET A 8 5.52 -3.37 -6.40
N LYS A 9 6.55 -2.83 -7.06
CA LYS A 9 6.63 -1.41 -7.40
C LYS A 9 5.41 -0.96 -8.21
N GLY A 10 4.99 -1.78 -9.18
CA GLY A 10 3.78 -1.56 -9.98
C GLY A 10 2.49 -1.52 -9.15
N LEU A 11 2.32 -2.48 -8.24
CA LEU A 11 1.17 -2.53 -7.33
C LEU A 11 1.10 -1.33 -6.39
N ILE A 12 2.25 -0.89 -5.85
CA ILE A 12 2.32 0.30 -4.99
C ILE A 12 1.89 1.53 -5.79
N ALA A 13 2.43 1.71 -7.00
CA ALA A 13 2.05 2.82 -7.87
C ALA A 13 0.55 2.79 -8.16
N LEU A 14 -0.01 1.62 -8.52
CA LEU A 14 -1.44 1.42 -8.77
C LEU A 14 -2.31 1.78 -7.56
N ARG A 15 -1.91 1.36 -6.35
CA ARG A 15 -2.62 1.72 -5.12
C ARG A 15 -2.59 3.22 -4.86
N GLN A 16 -1.49 3.89 -5.19
CA GLN A 16 -1.34 5.33 -4.97
C GLN A 16 -2.15 6.16 -5.98
N SER A 17 -2.27 5.70 -7.23
CA SER A 17 -2.93 6.46 -8.31
C SER A 17 -4.43 6.62 -8.15
N THR A 18 -5.08 5.84 -7.30
CA THR A 18 -6.53 5.89 -7.07
C THR A 18 -6.87 5.71 -5.60
N ASP A 19 -7.96 6.31 -5.17
CA ASP A 19 -8.54 6.11 -3.85
C ASP A 19 -9.43 4.86 -3.75
N ALA A 20 -9.74 4.19 -4.87
CA ALA A 20 -10.53 2.96 -4.90
C ALA A 20 -10.04 1.89 -3.91
N PHE A 21 -8.72 1.74 -3.76
CA PHE A 21 -8.11 0.74 -2.87
C PHE A 21 -7.85 1.25 -1.43
N ARG A 22 -8.28 2.49 -1.12
CA ARG A 22 -8.00 3.20 0.15
C ARG A 22 -9.19 4.05 0.58
N LEU A 23 -10.42 3.55 0.35
CA LEU A 23 -11.66 4.13 0.86
C LEU A 23 -11.56 4.34 2.38
N LYS A 24 -12.14 5.44 2.87
CA LYS A 24 -11.88 5.95 4.23
C LYS A 24 -12.89 5.49 5.27
N SER A 25 -14.06 5.01 4.86
CA SER A 25 -15.15 4.66 5.76
C SER A 25 -15.73 3.28 5.45
N LEU A 26 -16.28 2.62 6.47
CA LEU A 26 -17.02 1.36 6.31
C LEU A 26 -18.24 1.54 5.39
N GLN A 27 -18.89 2.70 5.46
CA GLN A 27 -20.07 3.00 4.64
C GLN A 27 -19.69 3.06 3.16
N ASP A 28 -18.62 3.79 2.81
CA ASP A 28 -18.13 3.85 1.43
C ASP A 28 -17.75 2.47 0.91
N ILE A 29 -17.11 1.65 1.75
CA ILE A 29 -16.72 0.29 1.37
C ILE A 29 -17.96 -0.55 1.05
N LYS A 30 -19.01 -0.50 1.88
CA LYS A 30 -20.25 -1.24 1.64
C LYS A 30 -20.97 -0.82 0.36
N GLU A 31 -20.93 0.46 0.02
CA GLU A 31 -21.61 0.99 -1.16
C GLU A 31 -20.82 0.72 -2.46
N ARG A 32 -19.49 0.76 -2.38
CA ARG A 32 -18.63 0.79 -3.57
C ARG A 32 -17.96 -0.53 -3.88
N VAL A 33 -17.84 -1.44 -2.91
CA VAL A 33 -17.19 -2.74 -3.11
C VAL A 33 -18.25 -3.82 -3.24
N ARG A 34 -18.22 -4.58 -4.33
CA ARG A 34 -19.16 -5.68 -4.60
C ARG A 34 -18.43 -6.96 -4.91
N LEU A 35 -18.78 -8.04 -4.23
CA LEU A 35 -18.27 -9.37 -4.51
C LEU A 35 -18.87 -9.88 -5.83
N ILE A 36 -18.03 -10.45 -6.69
CA ILE A 36 -18.43 -11.09 -7.96
C ILE A 36 -18.57 -12.61 -7.73
N THR A 37 -17.60 -13.21 -7.05
CA THR A 37 -17.56 -14.65 -6.74
C THR A 37 -18.38 -14.97 -5.49
N VAL A 38 -19.70 -14.96 -5.61
CA VAL A 38 -20.60 -15.30 -4.50
C VAL A 38 -20.44 -16.79 -4.14
N PRO A 39 -20.12 -17.13 -2.87
CA PRO A 39 -19.92 -18.51 -2.46
C PRO A 39 -21.15 -19.39 -2.70
N GLY A 40 -20.94 -20.60 -3.18
CA GLY A 40 -21.99 -21.56 -3.54
C GLY A 40 -22.62 -21.34 -4.91
N GLN A 41 -22.12 -20.40 -5.71
CA GLN A 41 -22.63 -20.11 -7.06
C GLN A 41 -21.53 -20.25 -8.11
N ASN A 42 -21.91 -20.61 -9.34
CA ASN A 42 -21.04 -20.56 -10.51
C ASN A 42 -19.67 -21.25 -10.37
N GLY A 43 -19.59 -22.34 -9.59
CA GLY A 43 -18.35 -23.08 -9.36
C GLY A 43 -17.38 -22.44 -8.35
N VAL A 44 -17.89 -21.55 -7.50
CA VAL A 44 -17.18 -21.01 -6.33
C VAL A 44 -17.71 -21.71 -5.09
N GLU A 45 -16.84 -22.37 -4.34
CA GLU A 45 -17.22 -23.07 -3.12
C GLU A 45 -17.39 -22.11 -1.92
N LYS A 46 -17.92 -22.61 -0.79
CA LYS A 46 -18.03 -21.81 0.44
C LYS A 46 -16.66 -21.37 0.95
N GLU A 47 -15.70 -22.28 0.88
CA GLU A 47 -14.29 -22.08 1.15
C GLU A 47 -13.56 -22.37 -0.15
N ASP A 48 -12.88 -21.37 -0.71
CA ASP A 48 -12.26 -21.48 -2.03
C ASP A 48 -10.97 -20.64 -2.06
N VAL A 49 -10.09 -20.94 -3.01
CA VAL A 49 -8.83 -20.25 -3.27
C VAL A 49 -8.93 -19.28 -4.46
N ALA A 50 -10.15 -19.08 -4.99
CA ALA A 50 -10.45 -18.11 -6.03
C ALA A 50 -11.40 -17.02 -5.51
N ILE A 51 -11.10 -15.75 -5.80
CA ILE A 51 -11.94 -14.61 -5.43
C ILE A 51 -11.96 -13.54 -6.52
N GLY A 52 -13.12 -12.92 -6.74
CA GLY A 52 -13.31 -11.80 -7.64
C GLY A 52 -14.22 -10.74 -7.02
N TYR A 53 -13.83 -9.46 -7.11
CA TYR A 53 -14.64 -8.35 -6.63
C TYR A 53 -14.45 -7.08 -7.47
N GLN A 54 -15.44 -6.19 -7.42
CA GLN A 54 -15.44 -4.89 -8.08
C GLN A 54 -15.36 -3.77 -7.04
N ILE A 55 -14.70 -2.67 -7.38
CA ILE A 55 -14.74 -1.41 -6.66
C ILE A 55 -15.16 -0.30 -7.62
N THR A 56 -16.14 0.53 -7.23
CA THR A 56 -16.44 1.79 -7.92
C THR A 56 -15.77 2.95 -7.18
N ALA A 57 -14.72 3.50 -7.79
CA ALA A 57 -13.97 4.62 -7.25
C ALA A 57 -14.87 5.87 -7.07
N PRO A 58 -14.53 6.77 -6.14
CA PRO A 58 -15.19 8.08 -5.99
C PRO A 58 -15.32 8.88 -7.28
N ASN A 59 -14.32 8.85 -8.16
CA ASN A 59 -14.35 9.50 -9.47
C ASN A 59 -15.24 8.78 -10.53
N GLY A 60 -15.84 7.64 -10.17
CA GLY A 60 -16.70 6.84 -11.04
C GLY A 60 -15.99 5.70 -11.77
N ASP A 61 -14.65 5.68 -11.81
CA ASP A 61 -13.91 4.59 -12.45
C ASP A 61 -14.22 3.25 -11.77
N ILE A 62 -14.27 2.19 -12.58
CA ILE A 62 -14.56 0.85 -12.08
C ILE A 62 -13.28 0.03 -12.11
N TYR A 63 -12.89 -0.49 -10.95
CA TYR A 63 -11.83 -1.46 -10.82
C TYR A 63 -12.40 -2.84 -10.54
N ALA A 64 -11.77 -3.89 -11.05
CA ALA A 64 -12.08 -5.25 -10.65
C ALA A 64 -10.79 -6.02 -10.37
N VAL A 65 -10.82 -6.85 -9.34
CA VAL A 65 -9.68 -7.68 -8.93
C VAL A 65 -10.14 -9.12 -8.95
N PHE A 66 -9.38 -9.97 -9.64
CA PHE A 66 -9.57 -11.41 -9.70
C PHE A 66 -8.28 -12.09 -9.26
N VAL A 67 -8.39 -13.07 -8.37
CA VAL A 67 -7.26 -13.85 -7.87
C VAL A 67 -7.64 -15.32 -8.00
N ASN A 68 -6.83 -16.06 -8.75
CA ASN A 68 -6.84 -17.50 -8.78
C ASN A 68 -5.59 -18.02 -8.07
N ALA A 69 -5.72 -18.44 -6.81
CA ALA A 69 -4.64 -19.09 -6.06
C ALA A 69 -4.69 -20.63 -6.14
N ASP A 70 -5.53 -21.17 -7.04
CA ASP A 70 -5.59 -22.60 -7.36
C ASP A 70 -4.40 -23.02 -8.23
N ASP A 71 -4.09 -24.33 -8.23
CA ASP A 71 -3.02 -24.92 -9.05
C ASP A 71 -3.46 -25.24 -10.49
N LYS A 72 -4.72 -24.94 -10.80
CA LYS A 72 -5.36 -25.09 -12.11
C LYS A 72 -6.02 -23.79 -12.56
N ALA A 73 -6.34 -23.71 -13.85
CA ALA A 73 -7.09 -22.58 -14.39
C ALA A 73 -8.52 -22.53 -13.81
N ARG A 74 -9.01 -21.33 -13.50
CA ARG A 74 -10.36 -21.09 -12.94
C ARG A 74 -11.13 -20.08 -13.78
N GLU A 75 -12.42 -20.32 -13.94
CA GLU A 75 -13.33 -19.44 -14.67
C GLU A 75 -14.18 -18.62 -13.69
N PHE A 76 -14.18 -17.31 -13.86
CA PHE A 76 -14.97 -16.34 -13.12
C PHE A 76 -16.17 -15.94 -13.97
N THR A 77 -17.37 -16.30 -13.52
CA THR A 77 -18.62 -15.96 -14.22
C THR A 77 -19.01 -14.51 -13.96
N LEU A 78 -19.17 -13.73 -15.02
CA LEU A 78 -19.54 -12.30 -14.91
C LEU A 78 -21.04 -12.05 -15.11
N GLY A 79 -21.70 -12.90 -15.89
CA GLY A 79 -23.09 -12.73 -16.27
C GLY A 79 -23.35 -11.35 -16.91
N THR A 80 -24.60 -10.89 -16.84
CA THR A 80 -24.98 -9.55 -17.34
C THR A 80 -24.57 -8.43 -16.38
N ALA A 81 -24.55 -8.71 -15.08
CA ALA A 81 -24.28 -7.72 -14.03
C ALA A 81 -22.86 -7.14 -14.08
N PHE A 82 -21.89 -7.91 -14.57
CA PHE A 82 -20.48 -7.50 -14.67
C PHE A 82 -19.95 -7.52 -16.12
N ALA A 83 -20.85 -7.56 -17.11
CA ALA A 83 -20.48 -7.61 -18.53
C ALA A 83 -19.64 -6.40 -18.99
N HIS A 84 -19.79 -5.24 -18.34
CA HIS A 84 -19.00 -4.03 -18.64
C HIS A 84 -17.50 -4.23 -18.42
N LEU A 85 -17.08 -5.16 -17.56
CA LEU A 85 -15.66 -5.44 -17.30
C LEU A 85 -14.92 -5.96 -18.53
N ARG A 86 -15.61 -6.48 -19.55
CA ARG A 86 -14.99 -6.90 -20.83
C ARG A 86 -14.36 -5.76 -21.62
N LYS A 87 -14.76 -4.51 -21.34
CA LYS A 87 -14.23 -3.30 -21.97
C LYS A 87 -13.08 -2.68 -21.16
N ALA A 88 -12.74 -3.26 -20.01
CA ALA A 88 -11.71 -2.76 -19.13
C ALA A 88 -10.32 -3.03 -19.71
N GLU A 89 -9.39 -2.13 -19.42
CA GLU A 89 -7.97 -2.39 -19.63
C GLU A 89 -7.41 -3.22 -18.46
N VAL A 90 -6.32 -3.95 -18.74
CA VAL A 90 -5.65 -4.78 -17.74
C VAL A 90 -4.48 -4.01 -17.16
N LEU A 91 -4.50 -3.74 -15.86
CA LEU A 91 -3.45 -3.00 -15.14
C LEU A 91 -2.44 -3.91 -14.44
N ALA A 92 -2.85 -5.14 -14.15
CA ALA A 92 -1.97 -6.18 -13.64
C ALA A 92 -2.35 -7.53 -14.24
N ASP A 93 -1.34 -8.32 -14.58
CA ASP A 93 -1.47 -9.67 -15.13
C ASP A 93 -0.45 -10.63 -14.46
N GLU A 94 -0.20 -11.79 -15.05
CA GLU A 94 0.77 -12.78 -14.53
C GLU A 94 2.22 -12.25 -14.46
N ASN A 95 2.57 -11.24 -15.27
CA ASN A 95 3.96 -10.81 -15.46
C ASN A 95 4.28 -9.45 -14.86
N GLN A 96 3.33 -8.52 -14.88
CA GLN A 96 3.56 -7.12 -14.51
C GLN A 96 2.33 -6.48 -13.89
N ALA A 97 2.55 -5.34 -13.22
CA ALA A 97 1.51 -4.48 -12.69
C ALA A 97 1.91 -3.01 -12.91
N GLY A 98 0.94 -2.12 -13.07
CA GLY A 98 1.21 -0.69 -13.24
C GLY A 98 -0.04 0.17 -13.45
N LEU A 99 0.19 1.39 -13.95
CA LEU A 99 -0.87 2.40 -14.14
C LEU A 99 -1.48 2.42 -15.54
N VAL A 100 -0.76 1.82 -16.49
CA VAL A 100 -1.06 1.85 -17.92
C VAL A 100 -1.55 0.48 -18.34
N GLY A 101 -2.62 0.44 -19.13
CA GLY A 101 -3.15 -0.80 -19.69
C GLY A 101 -2.08 -1.63 -20.42
N ILE A 102 -1.99 -2.91 -20.06
CA ILE A 102 -1.11 -3.88 -20.68
C ILE A 102 -1.64 -4.22 -22.07
N ALA A 103 -0.86 -3.92 -23.11
CA ALA A 103 -1.28 -4.10 -24.51
C ALA A 103 -1.51 -5.57 -24.91
N LYS A 104 -0.76 -6.51 -24.29
CA LYS A 104 -0.86 -7.96 -24.56
C LYS A 104 -0.90 -8.74 -23.23
N PRO A 105 -2.03 -8.72 -22.51
CA PRO A 105 -2.14 -9.35 -21.21
C PRO A 105 -1.86 -10.86 -21.27
N GLN A 106 -1.22 -11.39 -20.24
CA GLN A 106 -0.92 -12.81 -20.09
C GLN A 106 -1.65 -13.42 -18.88
N GLY A 107 -1.88 -14.73 -18.92
CA GLY A 107 -2.51 -15.43 -17.79
C GLY A 107 -4.03 -15.28 -17.70
N LEU A 108 -4.67 -14.69 -18.72
CA LEU A 108 -6.12 -14.49 -18.78
C LEU A 108 -6.70 -14.73 -20.16
N GLU A 109 -7.94 -15.19 -20.19
CA GLU A 109 -8.71 -15.44 -21.40
C GLU A 109 -10.17 -15.03 -21.19
N TRP A 110 -10.74 -14.27 -22.13
CA TRP A 110 -12.16 -13.97 -22.11
C TRP A 110 -12.96 -15.16 -22.66
N THR A 111 -13.85 -15.71 -21.84
CA THR A 111 -14.75 -16.80 -22.24
C THR A 111 -16.13 -16.25 -22.55
N GLU A 112 -17.10 -17.11 -22.91
CA GLU A 112 -18.50 -16.68 -23.05
C GLU A 112 -19.12 -16.28 -21.71
N LYS A 113 -18.80 -17.01 -20.63
CA LYS A 113 -19.37 -16.78 -19.29
C LYS A 113 -18.72 -15.61 -18.55
N GLY A 114 -17.46 -15.33 -18.83
CA GLY A 114 -16.73 -14.27 -18.16
C GLY A 114 -15.24 -14.27 -18.45
N LEU A 115 -14.43 -14.45 -17.41
CA LEU A 115 -12.98 -14.35 -17.44
C LEU A 115 -12.36 -15.62 -16.88
N LYS A 116 -11.48 -16.27 -17.62
CA LYS A 116 -10.69 -17.42 -17.15
C LYS A 116 -9.28 -16.97 -16.85
N LEU A 117 -8.76 -17.35 -15.68
CA LEU A 117 -7.38 -17.11 -15.28
C LEU A 117 -6.60 -18.42 -15.26
N ASN A 118 -5.32 -18.35 -15.63
CA ASN A 118 -4.36 -19.43 -15.42
C ASN A 118 -4.21 -19.75 -13.93
N ALA A 119 -3.62 -20.91 -13.62
CA ALA A 119 -3.22 -21.27 -12.27
C ALA A 119 -2.35 -20.16 -11.64
N LEU A 120 -2.49 -19.95 -10.32
CA LEU A 120 -1.66 -19.02 -9.55
C LEU A 120 -1.53 -17.61 -10.17
N THR A 121 -2.62 -17.06 -10.70
CA THR A 121 -2.64 -15.79 -11.43
C THR A 121 -3.63 -14.80 -10.81
N ALA A 122 -3.23 -13.53 -10.73
CA ALA A 122 -4.10 -12.43 -10.35
C ALA A 122 -4.16 -11.37 -11.44
N VAL A 123 -5.33 -10.73 -11.59
CA VAL A 123 -5.59 -9.71 -12.59
C VAL A 123 -6.28 -8.52 -11.95
N VAL A 124 -5.84 -7.31 -12.31
CA VAL A 124 -6.53 -6.06 -11.98
C VAL A 124 -7.01 -5.39 -13.26
N LEU A 125 -8.29 -5.07 -13.32
CA LEU A 125 -8.94 -4.40 -14.44
C LEU A 125 -9.31 -2.97 -14.07
N ARG A 126 -9.31 -2.06 -15.05
CA ARG A 126 -9.88 -0.70 -14.94
C ARG A 126 -10.77 -0.40 -16.13
N LEU A 127 -12.00 0.05 -15.85
CA LEU A 127 -12.88 0.68 -16.83
C LEU A 127 -13.04 2.15 -16.45
N SER A 128 -12.39 3.02 -17.21
CA SER A 128 -12.48 4.46 -17.01
C SER A 128 -13.85 4.96 -17.48
N GLN A 129 -14.59 5.67 -16.64
CA GLN A 129 -15.95 6.13 -16.97
C GLN A 129 -15.97 7.49 -17.72
N GLY A 130 -14.81 7.97 -18.19
CA GLY A 130 -14.72 9.20 -18.98
C GLY A 130 -15.08 10.48 -18.22
N GLY A 131 -15.31 10.40 -16.90
CA GLY A 131 -15.28 11.56 -16.01
C GLY A 131 -13.86 12.10 -15.97
N ALA A 132 -13.72 13.43 -16.02
CA ALA A 132 -12.44 14.13 -16.00
C ALA A 132 -11.45 13.45 -15.04
N ILE A 133 -10.18 13.40 -15.44
CA ILE A 133 -9.06 13.09 -14.55
C ILE A 133 -9.11 14.17 -13.45
N VAL A 134 -9.88 13.94 -12.39
CA VAL A 134 -9.79 14.74 -11.18
C VAL A 134 -8.46 14.30 -10.62
N ALA A 135 -7.45 15.15 -10.79
CA ALA A 135 -6.18 14.99 -10.12
C ALA A 135 -6.46 14.60 -8.67
N PRO A 136 -5.75 13.62 -8.10
CA PRO A 136 -5.98 13.23 -6.71
C PRO A 136 -5.97 14.52 -5.89
N ALA A 137 -7.05 14.76 -5.13
CA ALA A 137 -7.06 15.87 -4.18
C ALA A 137 -5.81 15.69 -3.32
N VAL A 138 -4.83 16.58 -3.52
CA VAL A 138 -3.71 16.69 -2.61
C VAL A 138 -4.35 17.14 -1.32
N GLU A 139 -4.56 16.20 -0.39
CA GLU A 139 -4.87 16.56 0.99
C GLU A 139 -3.72 17.47 1.44
N GLU A 140 -4.01 18.77 1.61
CA GLU A 140 -3.09 19.68 2.28
C GLU A 140 -2.84 19.09 3.68
N LYS A 141 -1.60 18.67 3.91
CA LYS A 141 -1.16 18.24 5.24
C LYS A 141 -1.44 19.41 6.19
N PRO A 142 -2.16 19.21 7.31
CA PRO A 142 -2.29 20.28 8.30
C PRO A 142 -0.89 20.70 8.74
N GLU A 143 -0.55 21.97 8.54
CA GLU A 143 0.63 22.57 9.13
C GLU A 143 0.47 22.47 10.64
N PHE A 144 1.31 21.63 11.26
CA PHE A 144 1.36 21.50 12.70
C PHE A 144 2.05 22.74 13.24
N ASP A 145 1.27 23.70 13.73
CA ASP A 145 1.79 24.92 14.34
C ASP A 145 2.47 24.58 15.67
N LEU A 146 3.79 24.71 15.71
CA LEU A 146 4.62 24.44 16.89
C LEU A 146 4.60 25.60 17.90
N SER A 147 3.82 26.66 17.64
CA SER A 147 3.75 27.84 18.50
C SER A 147 3.05 27.61 19.85
N SER A 148 2.35 26.48 20.04
CA SER A 148 1.59 26.19 21.27
C SER A 148 2.36 25.40 22.34
N LEU A 149 3.68 25.23 22.20
CA LEU A 149 4.50 24.60 23.24
C LEU A 149 5.09 25.67 24.16
N GLU A 150 4.26 26.23 25.03
CA GLU A 150 4.73 26.98 26.19
C GLU A 150 5.22 25.97 27.25
N VAL A 151 6.52 25.99 27.53
CA VAL A 151 7.14 25.22 28.62
C VAL A 151 7.26 26.15 29.83
N GLU A 152 6.44 25.92 30.85
CA GLU A 152 6.66 26.51 32.18
C GLU A 152 7.87 25.85 32.88
N PRO A 153 8.71 26.61 33.61
CA PRO A 153 9.88 26.06 34.28
C PRO A 153 9.66 25.77 35.79
N GLU A 154 10.37 24.72 36.22
CA GLU A 154 10.99 24.47 37.53
C GLU A 154 10.11 24.08 38.75
N GLN A 155 10.39 22.89 39.32
CA GLN A 155 10.85 22.78 40.72
C GLN A 155 11.45 21.39 41.00
N GLY A 156 12.64 21.39 41.62
CA GLY A 156 13.47 20.21 41.81
C GLY A 156 13.24 19.44 43.11
N GLN A 157 13.99 18.35 43.27
CA GLN A 157 14.63 17.94 44.53
C GLN A 157 15.59 16.76 44.28
N ALA A 158 16.81 16.94 44.77
CA ALA A 158 17.91 15.98 44.73
C ALA A 158 17.84 14.95 45.87
N GLN A 159 18.72 13.94 45.79
CA GLN A 159 19.31 13.07 46.85
C GLN A 159 19.07 11.56 46.56
N ASN A 160 20.02 10.62 46.65
CA ASN A 160 21.47 10.58 46.89
C ASN A 160 21.92 9.08 46.83
N LEU A 161 23.24 8.81 46.82
CA LEU A 161 23.94 7.56 47.28
C LEU A 161 24.43 6.50 46.25
N VAL A 162 25.63 6.73 45.73
CA VAL A 162 26.88 5.91 45.85
C VAL A 162 26.80 4.37 45.78
N ALA A 163 27.48 3.75 44.80
CA ALA A 163 28.64 2.83 44.97
C ALA A 163 28.99 2.06 43.67
N ASN A 164 30.28 2.07 43.30
CA ASN A 164 31.00 1.15 42.40
C ASN A 164 32.14 0.55 43.27
N PRO A 165 32.81 -0.60 43.00
CA PRO A 165 33.00 -1.26 41.70
C PRO A 165 33.05 -2.81 41.72
N GLU A 166 33.43 -3.37 40.56
CA GLU A 166 34.22 -4.59 40.35
C GLU A 166 33.59 -5.85 39.69
N THR A 167 33.99 -6.01 38.42
CA THR A 167 34.49 -7.22 37.71
C THR A 167 33.56 -8.26 37.05
N GLN A 168 34.01 -8.56 35.82
CA GLN A 168 34.07 -9.83 35.08
C GLN A 168 33.11 -10.09 33.91
N GLU A 169 33.77 -10.30 32.78
CA GLU A 169 33.31 -10.71 31.46
C GLU A 169 32.60 -12.09 31.50
N THR A 170 31.52 -12.25 30.74
CA THR A 170 31.34 -13.38 29.79
C THR A 170 30.05 -13.23 28.97
N VAL A 171 30.24 -12.93 27.68
CA VAL A 171 29.64 -13.52 26.46
C VAL A 171 28.17 -13.99 26.46
N ALA A 172 27.42 -13.42 25.48
CA ALA A 172 26.37 -13.99 24.62
C ALA A 172 24.91 -13.51 24.78
N GLU A 173 24.37 -13.11 23.62
CA GLU A 173 22.97 -13.06 23.19
C GLU A 173 22.08 -11.91 23.72
N ALA A 174 22.26 -10.73 23.14
CA ALA A 174 21.25 -9.68 23.14
C ALA A 174 20.39 -9.76 21.87
N HIS A 175 19.14 -10.16 22.08
CA HIS A 175 17.98 -9.95 21.22
C HIS A 175 18.06 -8.65 20.39
N SER A 176 18.09 -8.77 19.07
CA SER A 176 17.87 -7.62 18.18
C SER A 176 16.40 -7.59 17.77
N GLN A 177 15.70 -6.57 18.25
CA GLN A 177 14.32 -6.26 17.98
C GLN A 177 14.07 -6.09 16.47
N LYS A 178 13.03 -6.77 16.00
CA LYS A 178 12.48 -6.71 14.64
C LYS A 178 11.95 -5.30 14.36
N VAL A 179 12.77 -4.45 13.74
CA VAL A 179 12.34 -3.15 13.20
C VAL A 179 11.58 -3.42 11.90
N LEU A 180 10.32 -2.99 11.84
CA LEU A 180 9.48 -3.07 10.65
C LEU A 180 10.01 -2.10 9.58
N PRO A 181 10.04 -2.47 8.29
CA PRO A 181 10.48 -1.57 7.24
C PRO A 181 9.50 -0.40 7.10
N ASN A 182 10.01 0.83 7.23
CA ASN A 182 9.27 2.06 7.05
C ASN A 182 8.99 2.29 5.55
N THR A 183 7.73 2.25 5.12
CA THR A 183 7.30 2.51 3.73
C THR A 183 6.85 3.96 3.51
N GLY A 184 7.20 4.88 4.41
CA GLY A 184 7.06 6.32 4.22
C GLY A 184 8.28 6.92 3.52
N THR A 185 8.06 7.85 2.58
CA THR A 185 9.13 8.62 1.94
C THR A 185 9.76 9.60 2.94
N GLU A 186 11.04 9.42 3.26
CA GLU A 186 11.83 10.44 3.96
C GLU A 186 12.39 11.47 2.97
N SER A 187 12.05 12.74 3.16
CA SER A 187 12.65 13.86 2.44
C SER A 187 14.05 14.13 2.99
N LYS A 188 15.09 13.83 2.22
CA LYS A 188 16.47 14.21 2.56
C LYS A 188 16.65 15.71 2.29
N SER A 189 16.62 16.53 3.34
CA SER A 189 17.10 17.91 3.26
C SER A 189 18.62 17.92 3.27
N LEU A 190 19.21 18.41 2.17
CA LEU A 190 20.63 18.73 2.02
C LEU A 190 20.88 20.12 2.63
N LEU A 191 21.27 20.20 3.89
CA LEU A 191 21.84 21.40 4.53
C LEU A 191 22.69 20.90 5.70
N ALA A 192 24.00 20.75 5.51
CA ALA A 192 25.06 21.72 5.83
C ALA A 192 25.94 21.19 6.97
N LEU A 193 27.11 20.64 6.60
CA LEU A 193 28.21 20.37 7.52
C LEU A 193 29.39 21.26 7.12
N ALA A 194 29.57 22.35 7.86
CA ALA A 194 30.81 23.14 7.97
C ALA A 194 30.55 24.20 9.05
N GLY A 195 31.33 24.41 10.10
CA GLY A 195 32.54 23.78 10.59
C GLY A 195 32.82 24.47 11.94
N PHE A 196 33.31 23.72 12.92
CA PHE A 196 33.73 24.27 14.20
C PHE A 196 34.97 25.17 14.01
N SER A 197 34.94 26.37 14.57
CA SER A 197 36.14 27.12 14.92
C SER A 197 35.91 27.81 16.25
N ILE A 198 36.45 27.16 17.28
CA ILE A 198 36.59 27.67 18.63
C ILE A 198 37.62 28.79 18.57
N LEU A 199 37.21 30.02 18.88
CA LEU A 199 38.15 31.08 19.26
C LEU A 199 37.92 31.41 20.73
N ALA A 200 38.66 30.71 21.59
CA ALA A 200 38.82 31.09 22.98
C ALA A 200 39.98 32.08 23.07
N LEU A 201 39.77 33.23 23.72
CA LEU A 201 40.70 33.89 24.64
C LEU A 201 40.12 35.26 25.01
N LEU A 202 39.69 35.39 26.26
CA LEU A 202 39.88 36.57 27.10
C LEU A 202 39.43 36.20 28.52
N GLY A 203 40.40 35.76 29.32
CA GLY A 203 40.33 35.86 30.76
C GLY A 203 40.68 37.28 31.18
N LEU A 204 39.97 37.79 32.20
CA LEU A 204 40.38 38.93 33.02
C LEU A 204 41.38 38.42 34.08
N GLY A 205 42.44 39.18 34.35
CA GLY A 205 43.34 38.97 35.48
C GLY A 205 44.81 39.18 35.16
#